data_AF-A0A7S1EZC6-F1
#
_entry.id   AF-A0A7S1EZC6-F1
#
_cell.length_a   1.000
_cell.length_b   1.000
_cell.length_c   1.000
_cell.angle_alpha   90.00
_cell.angle_beta   90.00
_cell.angle_gamma   90.00
#
_symmetry.space_group_name_H-M   'P 1'
#
loop_
_entity.id
_entity.type
_entity.pdbx_description
1 polymer ?
#
loop_
_entity_poly.entity_id
_entity_poly.type
_entity_poly.pdbx_seq_one_letter_code
_entity_poly.pdbx_strand_id
1 'polypeptide(L)'
;MLQCFLAILLIALYSLPFFTIAVLVSIFVWLLYICGEEPVIKMVTAKMLSGGPLRKKVLCHVTGALTWIKGLRSSHDKEHKLQAILHSLCVCTILFNPDVGAISALCESFEPFQAFMVLASVVLFTTCIAHMIVKRVHERRFKRGSGQYSSGGGPLVQKVMADIRQSLYRSKGRRGRLIINILSGMDKSLLSELIERMHESPDCSLVRVFSQVRDMSEQPFRSDLINLLCDNSMHLSVKAKSILLHALMQTRLSSCVSAEEAVEKLLTSTFGDDLSELKSMQDSLGDIQSTHKLIFQDLTDEAIRERILDHFLAEGLVQVAHRTLMASGHFKYIIGLGEKRRCVPEQLRFLCQSAQNGEVEAKAYSGRLCGHAWLKILTDMDDTLVSSGGRFPAGIDTRYVRHTPYPGVTAFYRELQGGGNVGQLIALSARPHIVNDIMERGVFKKFEILQANHGLHTMPGLLTGSIDAGSRFLLSGGDEDGVRALGQKKFDSFRDFVRLYPEFQMVFIGDNGQADYAV
;
A
#
# COMPACT_ATOMS: atom_id res chain seq x y z
N MET A 1 1.60 37.04 13.81
CA MET A 1 2.43 35.88 13.43
C MET A 1 3.80 36.31 12.91
N LEU A 2 3.94 36.88 11.70
CA LEU A 2 5.25 37.26 11.15
C LEU A 2 5.96 38.36 11.96
N GLN A 3 5.22 39.37 12.42
CA GLN A 3 5.78 40.45 13.26
C GLN A 3 6.23 39.94 14.64
N CYS A 4 5.47 39.03 15.27
CA CYS A 4 5.86 38.39 16.53
C CYS A 4 7.12 37.54 16.36
N PHE A 5 7.22 36.79 15.25
CA PHE A 5 8.41 36.01 14.93
C PHE A 5 9.64 36.89 14.71
N LEU A 6 9.48 38.01 14.00
CA LEU A 6 10.58 38.95 13.76
C LEU A 6 11.05 39.60 15.07
N ALA A 7 10.13 39.96 15.96
CA ALA A 7 10.46 40.49 17.28
C ALA A 7 11.22 39.46 18.14
N ILE A 8 10.76 38.21 18.18
CA ILE A 8 11.44 37.11 18.89
C ILE A 8 12.84 36.86 18.30
N LEU A 9 12.96 36.88 16.97
CA LEU A 9 14.24 36.67 16.30
C LEU A 9 15.23 37.79 16.60
N LEU A 10 14.77 39.05 16.63
CA LEU A 10 15.61 40.20 16.98
C LEU A 10 16.04 40.17 18.46
N ILE A 11 15.13 39.78 19.36
CA ILE A 11 15.46 39.56 20.77
C ILE A 11 16.50 38.44 20.90
N ALA A 12 16.32 37.32 20.20
CA ALA A 12 17.27 36.20 20.21
C ALA A 12 18.64 36.58 19.61
N LEU A 13 18.67 37.36 18.53
CA LEU A 13 19.91 37.90 17.96
C LEU A 13 20.62 38.86 18.91
N TYR A 14 19.87 39.62 19.71
CA TYR A 14 20.43 40.53 20.70
C TYR A 14 20.95 39.80 21.94
N SER A 15 20.22 38.80 22.44
CA SER A 15 20.56 38.09 23.67
C SER A 15 21.61 36.99 23.46
N LEU A 16 21.58 36.30 22.32
CA LEU A 16 22.43 35.15 22.00
C LEU A 16 22.82 35.20 20.50
N PRO A 17 23.62 36.19 20.06
CA PRO A 17 23.88 36.44 18.65
C PRO A 17 24.50 35.22 17.96
N PHE A 18 25.52 34.62 18.55
CA PHE A 18 26.24 33.50 17.93
C PHE A 18 25.42 32.21 17.85
N PHE A 19 24.67 31.87 18.91
CA PHE A 19 23.77 30.71 18.89
C PHE A 19 22.64 30.92 17.87
N THR A 20 22.03 32.11 17.86
CA THR A 20 20.96 32.42 16.91
C THR A 20 21.48 32.40 15.47
N ILE A 21 22.69 32.91 15.21
CA ILE A 21 23.35 32.79 13.91
C ILE A 21 23.62 31.33 13.56
N ALA A 22 24.14 30.51 14.47
CA ALA A 22 24.41 29.08 14.22
C ALA A 22 23.13 28.29 13.90
N VAL A 23 22.05 28.54 14.64
CA VAL A 23 20.73 27.93 14.37
C VAL A 23 20.19 28.42 13.02
N LEU A 24 20.28 29.72 12.71
CA LEU A 24 19.85 30.26 11.43
C LEU A 24 20.65 29.68 10.25
N VAL A 25 21.97 29.52 10.40
CA VAL A 25 22.83 28.87 9.40
C VAL A 25 22.44 27.41 9.23
N SER A 26 22.19 26.68 10.31
CA SER A 26 21.76 25.28 10.26
C SER A 26 20.39 25.13 9.58
N ILE A 27 19.43 25.99 9.93
CA ILE A 27 18.12 26.05 9.27
C ILE A 27 18.27 26.42 7.79
N PHE A 28 19.13 27.37 7.46
CA PHE A 28 19.37 27.78 6.08
C PHE A 28 19.98 26.66 5.24
N VAL A 29 20.98 25.95 5.78
CA VAL A 29 21.60 24.78 5.13
C VAL A 29 20.57 23.66 4.97
N TRP A 30 19.71 23.43 5.97
CA TRP A 30 18.64 22.43 5.90
C TRP A 30 17.54 22.81 4.89
N LEU A 31 17.18 24.09 4.80
CA LEU A 31 16.26 24.59 3.78
C LEU A 31 16.86 24.45 2.38
N LEU A 32 18.15 24.76 2.20
CA LEU A 32 18.87 24.52 0.95
C LEU A 32 18.89 23.03 0.59
N TYR A 33 19.06 22.15 1.57
CA TYR A 33 18.98 20.70 1.39
C TYR A 33 17.61 20.25 0.88
N ILE A 34 16.52 20.72 1.51
CA ILE A 34 15.15 20.44 1.06
C ILE A 34 14.89 21.03 -0.34
N CYS A 35 15.42 22.21 -0.63
CA CYS A 35 15.27 22.84 -1.95
C CYS A 35 16.00 22.07 -3.07
N GLY A 36 16.97 21.22 -2.73
CA GLY A 36 17.66 20.32 -3.67
C GLY A 36 16.80 19.14 -4.14
N GLU A 37 15.58 18.98 -3.65
CA GLU A 37 14.66 17.94 -4.14
C GLU A 37 14.27 18.16 -5.60
N GLU A 38 14.26 17.06 -6.36
CA GLU A 38 13.88 17.04 -7.77
C GLU A 38 12.57 17.78 -8.09
N PRO A 39 11.49 17.69 -7.30
CA PRO A 39 10.29 18.50 -7.51
C PRO A 39 10.51 20.02 -7.39
N VAL A 40 11.38 20.48 -6.50
CA VAL A 40 11.70 21.91 -6.32
C VAL A 40 12.55 22.41 -7.48
N ILE A 41 13.56 21.64 -7.89
CA ILE A 41 14.38 21.94 -9.07
C ILE A 41 13.49 22.07 -10.31
N LYS A 42 12.63 21.08 -10.56
CA LYS A 42 11.68 21.10 -11.69
C LYS A 42 10.73 22.29 -11.63
N MET A 43 10.29 22.71 -10.43
CA MET A 43 9.47 23.91 -10.25
C MET A 43 10.23 25.20 -10.60
N VAL A 44 11.47 25.35 -10.16
CA VAL A 44 12.31 26.54 -10.46
C VAL A 44 12.63 26.58 -11.96
N THR A 45 13.01 25.45 -12.57
CA THR A 45 13.27 25.35 -14.01
C THR A 45 12.02 25.68 -14.84
N ALA A 46 10.84 25.20 -14.45
CA ALA A 46 9.58 25.53 -15.14
C ALA A 46 9.25 27.03 -15.06
N LYS A 47 9.51 27.68 -13.92
CA LYS A 47 9.35 29.14 -13.78
C LYS A 47 10.41 29.94 -14.53
N MET A 48 11.59 29.36 -14.77
CA MET A 48 12.65 29.96 -15.59
C MET A 48 12.21 30.06 -17.06
N LEU A 49 11.51 29.04 -17.56
CA LEU A 49 10.99 29.00 -18.94
C LEU A 49 9.86 30.01 -19.17
N SER A 50 9.13 30.40 -18.13
CA SER A 50 7.99 31.34 -18.21
C SER A 50 8.30 32.78 -17.79
N GLY A 51 9.58 33.14 -17.57
CA GLY A 51 9.98 34.45 -17.02
C GLY A 51 10.75 35.34 -18.00
N GLY A 52 10.67 36.67 -17.83
CA GLY A 52 11.43 37.66 -18.60
C GLY A 52 12.96 37.58 -18.42
N PRO A 53 13.75 38.28 -19.26
CA PRO A 53 15.19 38.06 -19.41
C PRO A 53 16.02 38.28 -18.13
N LEU A 54 15.67 39.28 -17.31
CA LEU A 54 16.33 39.53 -16.02
C LEU A 54 16.11 38.38 -15.03
N ARG A 55 14.89 37.83 -15.04
CA ARG A 55 14.45 36.74 -14.15
C ARG A 55 15.11 35.41 -14.53
N LYS A 56 15.32 35.20 -15.84
CA LYS A 56 16.04 34.04 -16.37
C LYS A 56 17.50 34.00 -15.90
N LYS A 57 18.18 35.15 -15.85
CA LYS A 57 19.58 35.25 -15.39
C LYS A 57 19.72 34.88 -13.90
N VAL A 58 18.86 35.43 -13.04
CA VAL A 58 18.85 35.12 -11.60
C VAL A 58 18.43 33.67 -11.34
N LEU A 59 17.36 33.18 -11.98
CA LEU A 59 16.94 31.79 -11.77
C LEU A 59 17.97 30.79 -12.28
N CYS A 60 18.70 31.08 -13.37
CA CYS A 60 19.74 30.19 -13.90
C CYS A 60 20.80 29.85 -12.83
N HIS A 61 21.29 30.85 -12.10
CA HIS A 61 22.23 30.64 -10.99
C HIS A 61 21.62 29.83 -9.84
N VAL A 62 20.34 30.09 -9.50
CA VAL A 62 19.62 29.32 -8.47
C VAL A 62 19.44 27.87 -8.89
N THR A 63 19.00 27.59 -10.13
CA THR A 63 18.91 26.21 -10.64
C THR A 63 20.26 25.52 -10.66
N GLY A 64 21.33 26.20 -11.07
CA GLY A 64 22.69 25.65 -11.05
C GLY A 64 23.12 25.24 -9.65
N ALA A 65 22.90 26.09 -8.65
CA ALA A 65 23.17 25.80 -7.24
C ALA A 65 22.32 24.60 -6.75
N LEU A 66 21.02 24.56 -7.06
CA LEU A 66 20.15 23.45 -6.65
C LEU A 66 20.51 22.12 -7.33
N THR A 67 20.92 22.14 -8.61
CA THR A 67 21.40 20.93 -9.30
C THR A 67 22.75 20.45 -8.76
N TRP A 68 23.62 21.37 -8.34
CA TRP A 68 24.86 21.02 -7.66
C TRP A 68 24.59 20.37 -6.30
N ILE A 69 23.65 20.92 -5.52
CA ILE A 69 23.17 20.33 -4.26
C ILE A 69 22.54 18.94 -4.50
N LYS A 70 21.77 18.76 -5.58
CA LYS A 70 21.28 17.42 -5.99
C LYS A 70 22.41 16.44 -6.26
N GLY A 71 23.50 16.91 -6.89
CA GLY A 71 24.71 16.12 -7.12
C GLY A 71 25.34 15.58 -5.83
N LEU A 72 25.37 16.41 -4.77
CA LEU A 72 25.83 16.01 -3.43
C LEU A 72 24.94 14.91 -2.80
N ARG A 73 23.67 14.84 -3.17
CA ARG A 73 22.68 13.87 -2.66
C ARG A 73 22.66 12.53 -3.42
N SER A 74 23.22 12.47 -4.64
CA SER A 74 23.06 11.32 -5.55
C SER A 74 23.73 10.00 -5.11
N SER A 75 24.50 10.00 -4.02
CA SER A 75 25.07 8.78 -3.42
C SER A 75 24.60 8.68 -1.98
N HIS A 76 23.92 7.58 -1.64
CA HIS A 76 23.37 7.29 -0.32
C HIS A 76 24.44 7.41 0.81
N ASP A 77 25.71 7.17 0.47
CA ASP A 77 26.86 7.28 1.37
C ASP A 77 27.27 8.75 1.64
N LYS A 78 26.99 9.67 0.71
CA LYS A 78 27.24 11.12 0.86
C LYS A 78 26.16 11.81 1.70
N GLU A 79 24.92 11.31 1.67
CA GLU A 79 23.81 11.83 2.47
C GLU A 79 24.06 11.64 3.97
N HIS A 80 24.47 10.44 4.39
CA HIS A 80 24.82 10.17 5.79
C HIS A 80 26.07 10.94 6.23
N LYS A 81 27.09 11.09 5.36
CA LYS A 81 28.28 11.92 5.64
C LYS A 81 27.91 13.39 5.82
N LEU A 82 27.01 13.93 4.98
CA LEU A 82 26.56 15.31 5.09
C LEU A 82 25.74 15.55 6.37
N GLN A 83 24.83 14.62 6.70
CA GLN A 83 24.07 14.66 7.96
C GLN A 83 24.99 14.55 9.19
N ALA A 84 25.98 13.66 9.15
CA ALA A 84 26.98 13.53 10.21
C ALA A 84 27.84 14.79 10.35
N ILE A 85 28.24 15.43 9.25
CA ILE A 85 28.96 16.70 9.26
C ILE A 85 28.09 17.82 9.83
N LEU A 86 26.81 17.92 9.45
CA LEU A 86 25.89 18.92 10.00
C LEU A 86 25.65 18.71 11.50
N HIS A 87 25.40 17.46 11.93
CA HIS A 87 25.22 17.14 13.33
C HIS A 87 26.50 17.40 14.13
N SER A 88 27.66 17.03 13.59
CA SER A 88 28.96 17.32 14.21
C SER A 88 29.24 18.82 14.26
N LEU A 89 28.85 19.60 13.26
CA LEU A 89 28.98 21.05 13.27
C LEU A 89 28.08 21.68 14.34
N CYS A 90 26.81 21.26 14.44
CA CYS A 90 25.91 21.70 15.50
C CYS A 90 26.44 21.34 16.90
N VAL A 91 26.91 20.10 17.07
CA VAL A 91 27.48 19.64 18.34
C VAL A 91 28.77 20.40 18.67
N CYS A 92 29.65 20.63 17.69
CA CYS A 92 30.88 21.42 17.90
C CYS A 92 30.58 22.91 18.16
N THR A 93 29.56 23.52 17.54
CA THR A 93 29.16 24.91 17.85
C THR A 93 28.53 25.04 19.22
N ILE A 94 27.91 23.97 19.74
CA ILE A 94 27.39 23.93 21.11
C ILE A 94 28.52 23.69 22.11
N LEU A 95 29.47 22.79 21.80
CA LEU A 95 30.55 22.39 22.71
C LEU A 95 31.72 23.37 22.76
N PHE A 96 32.03 24.09 21.67
CA PHE A 96 33.22 24.96 21.57
C PHE A 96 32.92 26.46 21.60
N ASN A 97 31.73 26.88 22.03
CA ASN A 97 31.46 28.31 22.19
C ASN A 97 31.92 28.81 23.58
N PRO A 98 32.80 29.83 23.66
CA PRO A 98 33.31 30.37 24.92
C PRO A 98 32.27 31.09 25.81
N ASP A 99 31.06 31.36 25.32
CA ASP A 99 30.00 32.03 26.08
C ASP A 99 29.10 31.06 26.87
N VAL A 100 29.72 30.16 27.65
CA VAL A 100 29.02 29.33 28.65
C VAL A 100 28.32 30.20 29.72
N GLY A 101 28.68 31.47 29.84
CA GLY A 101 28.04 32.43 30.75
C GLY A 101 26.60 32.83 30.40
N ALA A 102 26.23 32.91 29.12
CA ALA A 102 24.87 33.33 28.72
C ALA A 102 23.85 32.18 28.82
N ILE A 103 24.29 30.95 28.57
CA ILE A 103 23.48 29.74 28.83
C ILE A 103 23.40 29.49 30.35
N SER A 104 24.46 29.78 31.12
CA SER A 104 24.40 29.73 32.60
C SER A 104 23.34 30.67 33.17
N ALA A 105 23.24 31.92 32.69
CA ALA A 105 22.24 32.87 33.18
C ALA A 105 20.79 32.53 32.78
N LEU A 106 20.58 31.92 31.61
CA LEU A 106 19.25 31.42 31.19
C LEU A 106 18.88 30.08 31.86
N CYS A 107 19.87 29.24 32.17
CA CYS A 107 19.68 27.97 32.89
C CYS A 107 19.58 28.15 34.42
N GLU A 108 20.05 29.27 34.98
CA GLU A 108 19.77 29.60 36.40
C GLU A 108 18.29 29.95 36.64
N SER A 109 17.56 30.36 35.59
CA SER A 109 16.15 30.74 35.68
C SER A 109 15.17 29.64 35.26
N PHE A 110 15.65 28.55 34.66
CA PHE A 110 14.83 27.41 34.23
C PHE A 110 15.48 26.10 34.65
N GLU A 111 14.71 25.18 35.23
CA GLU A 111 15.24 23.85 35.49
C GLU A 111 15.72 23.20 34.17
N PRO A 112 16.78 22.37 34.19
CA PRO A 112 17.36 21.74 32.98
C PRO A 112 16.31 21.03 32.11
N PHE A 113 15.30 20.46 32.76
CA PHE A 113 14.17 19.82 32.10
C PHE A 113 13.30 20.82 31.30
N GLN A 114 13.07 22.02 31.82
CA GLN A 114 12.26 23.05 31.17
C GLN A 114 12.96 23.62 29.94
N ALA A 115 14.28 23.85 30.01
CA ALA A 115 15.07 24.29 28.86
C ALA A 115 15.08 23.23 27.73
N PHE A 116 15.21 21.96 28.09
CA PHE A 116 15.10 20.84 27.15
C PHE A 116 13.71 20.78 26.50
N MET A 117 12.65 20.94 27.29
CA MET A 117 11.27 20.95 26.79
C MET A 117 11.02 22.10 25.80
N VAL A 118 11.53 23.30 26.07
CA VAL A 118 11.42 24.45 25.13
C VAL A 118 12.16 24.17 23.83
N LEU A 119 13.38 23.62 23.89
CA LEU A 119 14.17 23.29 22.70
C LEU A 119 13.47 22.21 21.85
N ALA A 120 12.99 21.15 22.48
CA ALA A 120 12.23 20.09 21.83
C ALA A 120 10.95 20.63 21.18
N SER A 121 10.26 21.56 21.86
CA SER A 121 9.04 22.22 21.35
C SER A 121 9.30 23.03 20.08
N VAL A 122 10.40 23.79 20.04
CA VAL A 122 10.76 24.60 18.86
C VAL A 122 11.11 23.71 17.66
N VAL A 123 11.85 22.61 17.89
CA VAL A 123 12.18 21.64 16.83
C VAL A 123 10.92 20.94 16.31
N LEU A 124 10.04 20.48 17.19
CA LEU A 124 8.76 19.88 16.82
C LEU A 124 7.88 20.86 16.03
N PHE A 125 7.77 22.10 16.49
CA PHE A 125 6.93 23.11 15.86
C PHE A 125 7.42 23.50 14.46
N THR A 126 8.73 23.69 14.30
CA THR A 126 9.34 24.00 12.98
C THR A 126 9.19 22.83 12.00
N THR A 127 9.35 21.59 12.48
CA THR A 127 9.12 20.38 11.68
C THR A 127 7.65 20.24 11.26
N CYS A 128 6.70 20.50 12.18
CA CYS A 128 5.27 20.50 11.87
C CYS A 128 4.88 21.54 10.81
N ILE A 129 5.41 22.76 10.91
CA ILE A 129 5.15 23.82 9.91
C ILE A 129 5.70 23.43 8.55
N ALA A 130 6.93 22.90 8.49
CA ALA A 130 7.53 22.44 7.23
C ALA A 130 6.66 21.35 6.57
N HIS A 131 6.20 20.38 7.36
CA HIS A 131 5.34 19.30 6.88
C HIS A 131 3.97 19.83 6.39
N MET A 132 3.37 20.79 7.10
CA MET A 132 2.12 21.45 6.67
C MET A 132 2.28 22.20 5.35
N ILE A 133 3.40 22.88 5.13
CA ILE A 133 3.69 23.60 3.88
C ILE A 133 3.84 22.62 2.72
N VAL A 134 4.61 21.54 2.89
CA VAL A 134 4.79 20.49 1.87
C VAL A 134 3.45 19.85 1.52
N LYS A 135 2.64 19.49 2.52
CA LYS A 135 1.31 18.91 2.32
C LYS A 135 0.38 19.85 1.55
N ARG A 136 0.34 21.15 1.90
CA ARG A 136 -0.45 22.16 1.17
C ARG A 136 0.02 22.35 -0.27
N VAL A 137 1.32 22.30 -0.52
CA VAL A 137 1.87 22.41 -1.89
C VAL A 137 1.52 21.17 -2.71
N HIS A 138 1.56 19.99 -2.11
CA HIS A 138 1.19 18.72 -2.75
C HIS A 138 -0.31 18.65 -3.08
N GLU A 139 -1.18 19.08 -2.17
CA GLU A 139 -2.64 19.12 -2.37
C GLU A 139 -3.07 20.12 -3.47
N ARG A 140 -2.35 21.23 -3.63
CA ARG A 140 -2.62 22.20 -4.71
C ARG A 140 -2.27 21.68 -6.10
N ARG A 141 -1.33 20.72 -6.21
CA ARG A 141 -0.90 20.15 -7.50
C ARG A 141 -1.87 19.08 -8.02
N PHE A 142 -2.52 18.31 -7.14
CA PHE A 142 -3.60 17.38 -7.52
C PHE A 142 -4.80 18.07 -8.17
N LYS A 143 -5.01 19.37 -7.92
CA LYS A 143 -6.09 20.15 -8.55
C LYS A 143 -5.77 20.66 -9.96
N ARG A 144 -4.54 20.52 -10.47
CA ARG A 144 -4.12 21.12 -11.75
C ARG A 144 -3.64 20.14 -12.83
N GLY A 145 -3.68 18.84 -12.56
CA GLY A 145 -3.35 17.79 -13.54
C GLY A 145 -4.60 17.13 -14.11
N SER A 146 -5.51 17.87 -14.74
CA SER A 146 -6.58 17.28 -15.56
C SER A 146 -6.07 17.12 -16.99
N GLY A 147 -5.34 16.02 -17.24
CA GLY A 147 -5.08 15.55 -18.59
C GLY A 147 -6.33 14.89 -19.16
N GLN A 148 -6.59 15.08 -20.45
CA GLN A 148 -7.61 14.37 -21.21
C GLN A 148 -7.36 12.86 -21.13
N TYR A 149 -8.34 12.11 -20.64
CA TYR A 149 -8.35 10.65 -20.67
C TYR A 149 -9.45 10.16 -21.60
N SER A 150 -9.13 9.11 -22.35
CA SER A 150 -9.95 8.48 -23.38
C SER A 150 -11.22 7.88 -22.79
N SER A 151 -12.37 8.35 -23.27
CA SER A 151 -13.70 8.07 -22.75
C SER A 151 -14.25 6.73 -23.29
N GLY A 152 -13.94 5.62 -22.62
CA GLY A 152 -14.38 4.27 -23.04
C GLY A 152 -15.68 3.75 -22.40
N GLY A 153 -16.30 4.50 -21.49
CA GLY A 153 -17.54 4.05 -20.80
C GLY A 153 -18.81 4.41 -21.57
N GLY A 154 -19.91 3.71 -21.29
CA GLY A 154 -21.23 4.05 -21.82
C GLY A 154 -21.60 5.52 -21.50
N PRO A 155 -22.36 6.22 -22.37
CA PRO A 155 -22.68 7.64 -22.19
C PRO A 155 -23.30 7.98 -20.83
N LEU A 156 -24.06 7.04 -20.27
CA LEU A 156 -24.70 7.19 -18.97
C LEU A 156 -23.72 7.17 -17.80
N VAL A 157 -22.74 6.24 -17.81
CA VAL A 157 -21.71 6.15 -16.76
C VAL A 157 -20.83 7.40 -16.76
N GLN A 158 -20.47 7.91 -17.94
CA GLN A 158 -19.70 9.15 -18.06
C GLN A 158 -20.45 10.36 -17.47
N LYS A 159 -21.77 10.44 -17.72
CA LYS A 159 -22.63 11.47 -17.14
C LYS A 159 -22.66 11.37 -15.61
N VAL A 160 -22.89 10.17 -15.07
CA VAL A 160 -22.89 9.93 -13.62
C VAL A 160 -21.55 10.32 -13.00
N MET A 161 -20.42 9.93 -13.61
CA MET A 161 -19.09 10.32 -13.13
C MET A 161 -18.89 11.85 -13.15
N ALA A 162 -19.41 12.55 -14.15
CA ALA A 162 -19.36 14.01 -14.22
C ALA A 162 -20.18 14.66 -13.09
N ASP A 163 -21.37 14.12 -12.80
CA ASP A 163 -22.26 14.60 -11.74
C ASP A 163 -21.65 14.37 -10.33
N ILE A 164 -21.04 13.20 -10.12
CA ILE A 164 -20.28 12.90 -8.88
C ILE A 164 -19.10 13.87 -8.75
N ARG A 165 -18.32 14.05 -9.81
CA ARG A 165 -17.18 14.99 -9.83
C ARG A 165 -17.64 16.41 -9.49
N GLN A 166 -18.73 16.89 -10.08
CA GLN A 166 -19.27 18.21 -9.77
C GLN A 166 -19.73 18.32 -8.31
N SER A 167 -20.34 17.26 -7.77
CA SER A 167 -20.75 17.17 -6.36
C SER A 167 -19.57 17.22 -5.40
N LEU A 168 -18.42 16.63 -5.76
CA LEU A 168 -17.16 16.70 -5.00
C LEU A 168 -16.60 18.13 -4.88
N TYR A 169 -17.05 19.10 -5.68
CA TYR A 169 -16.67 20.52 -5.53
C TYR A 169 -17.66 21.35 -4.69
N ARG A 170 -18.82 20.78 -4.31
CA ARG A 170 -19.85 21.46 -3.49
C ARG A 170 -19.49 21.46 -1.99
N SER A 171 -20.26 22.21 -1.20
CA SER A 171 -20.06 22.32 0.25
C SER A 171 -20.21 20.96 0.97
N LYS A 172 -19.49 20.78 2.09
CA LYS A 172 -19.38 19.49 2.82
C LYS A 172 -20.74 18.87 3.14
N GLY A 173 -21.69 19.66 3.65
CA GLY A 173 -23.00 19.15 4.08
C GLY A 173 -23.95 18.73 2.96
N ARG A 174 -23.78 19.25 1.73
CA ARG A 174 -24.65 18.86 0.58
C ARG A 174 -24.06 17.74 -0.26
N ARG A 175 -22.75 17.55 -0.21
CA ARG A 175 -22.02 16.61 -1.05
C ARG A 175 -22.44 15.16 -0.85
N GLY A 176 -22.49 14.68 0.40
CA GLY A 176 -22.84 13.29 0.71
C GLY A 176 -24.22 12.93 0.16
N ARG A 177 -25.23 13.74 0.50
CA ARG A 177 -26.60 13.58 0.02
C ARG A 177 -26.73 13.58 -1.51
N LEU A 178 -26.03 14.48 -2.20
CA LEU A 178 -26.07 14.53 -3.66
C LEU A 178 -25.50 13.25 -4.29
N ILE A 179 -24.36 12.77 -3.79
CA ILE A 179 -23.73 11.55 -4.31
C ILE A 179 -24.62 10.33 -4.07
N ILE A 180 -25.20 10.20 -2.87
CA ILE A 180 -26.16 9.12 -2.55
C ILE A 180 -27.39 9.18 -3.47
N ASN A 181 -27.95 10.37 -3.70
CA ASN A 181 -29.10 10.54 -4.59
C ASN A 181 -28.77 10.19 -6.05
N ILE A 182 -27.57 10.53 -6.53
CA ILE A 182 -27.11 10.17 -7.88
C ILE A 182 -27.00 8.65 -8.01
N LEU A 183 -26.37 7.99 -7.04
CA LEU A 183 -26.14 6.54 -7.07
C LEU A 183 -27.40 5.72 -6.83
N SER A 184 -28.32 6.19 -5.98
CA SER A 184 -29.60 5.49 -5.73
C SER A 184 -30.54 5.55 -6.93
N GLY A 185 -30.44 6.58 -7.78
CA GLY A 185 -31.20 6.68 -9.03
C GLY A 185 -30.56 5.94 -10.21
N MET A 186 -29.39 5.34 -10.02
CA MET A 186 -28.67 4.62 -11.08
C MET A 186 -29.19 3.18 -11.23
N ASP A 187 -29.22 2.67 -12.46
CA ASP A 187 -29.46 1.25 -12.69
C ASP A 187 -28.32 0.41 -12.09
N LYS A 188 -28.69 -0.60 -11.30
CA LYS A 188 -27.78 -1.51 -10.61
C LYS A 188 -26.87 -2.26 -11.58
N SER A 189 -27.35 -2.53 -12.80
CA SER A 189 -26.58 -3.21 -13.84
C SER A 189 -25.31 -2.46 -14.26
N LEU A 190 -25.30 -1.13 -14.12
CA LEU A 190 -24.20 -0.24 -14.52
C LEU A 190 -23.21 0.02 -13.38
N LEU A 191 -23.49 -0.46 -12.17
CA LEU A 191 -22.70 -0.15 -10.98
C LEU A 191 -21.26 -0.69 -11.08
N SER A 192 -21.11 -1.90 -11.62
CA SER A 192 -19.80 -2.52 -11.88
C SER A 192 -18.96 -1.66 -12.84
N GLU A 193 -19.55 -1.24 -13.97
CA GLU A 193 -18.87 -0.39 -14.94
C GLU A 193 -18.47 0.95 -14.32
N LEU A 194 -19.35 1.57 -13.52
CA LEU A 194 -19.04 2.81 -12.83
C LEU A 194 -17.85 2.66 -11.88
N ILE A 195 -17.85 1.64 -11.03
CA ILE A 195 -16.79 1.39 -10.04
C ILE A 195 -15.44 1.20 -10.75
N GLU A 196 -15.43 0.39 -11.80
CA GLU A 196 -14.22 0.13 -12.60
C GLU A 196 -13.69 1.41 -13.26
N ARG A 197 -14.56 2.26 -13.81
CA ARG A 197 -14.17 3.54 -14.40
C ARG A 197 -13.74 4.58 -13.37
N MET A 198 -14.35 4.58 -12.19
CA MET A 198 -13.93 5.43 -11.08
C MET A 198 -12.51 5.07 -10.62
N HIS A 199 -12.15 3.80 -10.62
CA HIS A 199 -10.79 3.36 -10.30
C HIS A 199 -9.74 3.91 -11.29
N GLU A 200 -10.07 3.95 -12.58
CA GLU A 200 -9.21 4.52 -13.64
C GLU A 200 -9.11 6.06 -13.56
N SER A 201 -10.03 6.73 -12.85
CA SER A 201 -10.15 8.19 -12.79
C SER A 201 -9.48 8.77 -11.53
N PRO A 202 -8.37 9.54 -11.65
CA PRO A 202 -7.66 10.10 -10.49
C PRO A 202 -8.45 11.20 -9.77
N ASP A 203 -9.41 11.80 -10.46
CA ASP A 203 -10.22 12.92 -10.00
C ASP A 203 -11.57 12.52 -9.41
N CYS A 204 -12.03 11.29 -9.70
CA CYS A 204 -13.28 10.71 -9.24
C CYS A 204 -13.12 9.30 -8.65
N SER A 205 -11.95 8.99 -8.06
CA SER A 205 -11.73 7.67 -7.46
C SER A 205 -12.60 7.44 -6.22
N LEU A 206 -12.95 6.17 -5.96
CA LEU A 206 -13.73 5.79 -4.79
C LEU A 206 -13.06 6.19 -3.47
N VAL A 207 -11.74 6.04 -3.38
CA VAL A 207 -10.92 6.49 -2.25
C VAL A 207 -11.10 7.98 -2.00
N ARG A 208 -11.12 8.79 -3.06
CA ARG A 208 -11.36 10.23 -2.99
C ARG A 208 -12.80 10.54 -2.59
N VAL A 209 -13.78 9.78 -3.08
CA VAL A 209 -15.19 9.95 -2.67
C VAL A 209 -15.35 9.65 -1.19
N PHE A 210 -14.91 8.48 -0.72
CA PHE A 210 -14.99 8.06 0.68
C PHE A 210 -14.23 8.98 1.64
N SER A 211 -13.06 9.49 1.26
CA SER A 211 -12.33 10.47 2.10
C SER A 211 -13.02 11.84 2.20
N GLN A 212 -13.82 12.20 1.20
CA GLN A 212 -14.49 13.49 1.11
C GLN A 212 -15.94 13.49 1.63
N VAL A 213 -16.60 12.33 1.64
CA VAL A 213 -17.89 12.10 2.28
C VAL A 213 -17.62 11.63 3.71
N ARG A 214 -18.09 12.38 4.71
CA ARG A 214 -17.89 12.06 6.11
C ARG A 214 -19.22 11.91 6.80
N ASP A 215 -19.25 11.04 7.80
CA ASP A 215 -20.37 10.96 8.74
C ASP A 215 -20.41 12.25 9.56
N MET A 216 -21.62 12.80 9.69
CA MET A 216 -21.94 13.96 10.52
C MET A 216 -22.74 13.45 11.72
N SER A 217 -22.72 14.18 12.84
CA SER A 217 -23.41 13.77 14.08
C SER A 217 -24.89 13.43 13.90
N GLU A 218 -25.55 14.02 12.90
CA GLU A 218 -26.98 13.81 12.60
C GLU A 218 -27.24 12.88 11.41
N GLN A 219 -26.24 12.63 10.53
CA GLN A 219 -26.43 11.87 9.29
C GLN A 219 -25.19 11.06 8.92
N PRO A 220 -25.28 9.72 8.83
CA PRO A 220 -24.15 8.84 8.55
C PRO A 220 -23.91 8.68 7.04
N PHE A 221 -23.69 9.78 6.31
CA PHE A 221 -23.59 9.80 4.85
C PHE A 221 -22.56 8.84 4.26
N ARG A 222 -21.42 8.63 4.92
CA ARG A 222 -20.39 7.72 4.43
C ARG A 222 -20.85 6.29 4.62
N SER A 223 -21.47 5.98 5.75
CA SER A 223 -22.04 4.66 6.01
C SER A 223 -23.17 4.34 5.02
N ASP A 224 -24.08 5.29 4.79
CA ASP A 224 -25.18 5.15 3.83
C ASP A 224 -24.65 4.92 2.40
N LEU A 225 -23.57 5.63 2.03
CA LEU A 225 -22.93 5.46 0.73
C LEU A 225 -22.29 4.07 0.59
N ILE A 226 -21.58 3.60 1.60
CA ILE A 226 -20.95 2.27 1.60
C ILE A 226 -22.02 1.19 1.52
N ASN A 227 -23.08 1.30 2.33
CA ASN A 227 -24.21 0.38 2.30
C ASN A 227 -24.88 0.36 0.94
N LEU A 228 -25.17 1.51 0.33
CA LEU A 228 -25.77 1.59 -1.01
C LEU A 228 -24.94 0.85 -2.07
N LEU A 229 -23.61 0.99 -2.03
CA LEU A 229 -22.71 0.32 -2.97
C LEU A 229 -22.64 -1.20 -2.71
N CYS A 230 -22.62 -1.61 -1.44
CA CYS A 230 -22.44 -3.01 -1.05
C CYS A 230 -23.76 -3.81 -0.98
N ASP A 231 -24.90 -3.14 -0.91
CA ASP A 231 -26.23 -3.76 -0.93
C ASP A 231 -26.51 -4.51 -2.24
N ASN A 232 -25.83 -4.12 -3.30
CA ASN A 232 -25.93 -4.74 -4.61
C ASN A 232 -24.75 -5.69 -4.88
N SER A 233 -24.06 -6.17 -3.84
CA SER A 233 -22.87 -7.01 -3.97
C SER A 233 -23.05 -8.20 -4.90
N MET A 234 -24.23 -8.85 -4.90
CA MET A 234 -24.55 -9.96 -5.79
C MET A 234 -24.50 -9.64 -7.29
N HIS A 235 -24.66 -8.36 -7.66
CA HIS A 235 -24.64 -7.89 -9.05
C HIS A 235 -23.29 -7.28 -9.45
N LEU A 236 -22.35 -7.16 -8.50
CA LEU A 236 -21.04 -6.60 -8.76
C LEU A 236 -20.13 -7.63 -9.41
N SER A 237 -19.37 -7.20 -10.43
CA SER A 237 -18.27 -7.99 -10.97
C SER A 237 -17.21 -8.24 -9.89
N VAL A 238 -16.47 -9.35 -10.02
CA VAL A 238 -15.32 -9.67 -9.14
C VAL A 238 -14.35 -8.50 -9.07
N LYS A 239 -14.05 -7.88 -10.21
CA LYS A 239 -13.19 -6.70 -10.30
C LYS A 239 -13.77 -5.49 -9.57
N ALA A 240 -15.06 -5.21 -9.68
CA ALA A 240 -15.70 -4.11 -8.94
C ALA A 240 -15.68 -4.35 -7.42
N LYS A 241 -15.92 -5.60 -6.95
CA LYS A 241 -15.78 -5.96 -5.54
C LYS A 241 -14.35 -5.75 -5.05
N SER A 242 -13.36 -6.16 -5.84
CA SER A 242 -11.94 -5.96 -5.55
C SER A 242 -11.59 -4.47 -5.38
N ILE A 243 -12.05 -3.62 -6.29
CA ILE A 243 -11.85 -2.17 -6.21
C ILE A 243 -12.52 -1.56 -4.95
N LEU A 244 -13.73 -2.01 -4.60
CA LEU A 244 -14.42 -1.53 -3.40
C LEU A 244 -13.69 -1.93 -2.12
N LEU A 245 -13.30 -3.20 -1.98
CA LEU A 245 -12.52 -3.69 -0.84
C LEU A 245 -11.24 -2.88 -0.67
N HIS A 246 -10.51 -2.67 -1.76
CA HIS A 246 -9.29 -1.87 -1.76
C HIS A 246 -9.54 -0.42 -1.31
N ALA A 247 -10.60 0.21 -1.81
CA ALA A 247 -10.96 1.56 -1.41
C ALA A 247 -11.35 1.66 0.07
N LEU A 248 -12.03 0.65 0.63
CA LEU A 248 -12.35 0.57 2.05
C LEU A 248 -11.08 0.45 2.90
N MET A 249 -10.14 -0.42 2.52
CA MET A 249 -8.85 -0.58 3.20
C MET A 249 -8.03 0.71 3.19
N GLN A 250 -7.89 1.36 2.03
CA GLN A 250 -7.13 2.61 1.91
C GLN A 250 -7.72 3.76 2.73
N THR A 251 -9.02 3.71 3.01
CA THR A 251 -9.72 4.75 3.76
C THR A 251 -9.91 4.40 5.25
N ARG A 252 -9.32 3.27 5.69
CA ARG A 252 -9.37 2.67 7.03
C ARG A 252 -10.78 2.25 7.46
N LEU A 253 -10.96 0.97 7.79
CA LEU A 253 -12.26 0.43 8.22
C LEU A 253 -12.79 1.13 9.48
N SER A 254 -11.91 1.43 10.44
CA SER A 254 -12.24 2.15 11.68
C SER A 254 -12.81 3.56 11.48
N SER A 255 -12.78 4.11 10.27
CA SER A 255 -13.39 5.41 9.96
C SER A 255 -14.90 5.36 9.74
N CYS A 256 -15.51 4.17 9.67
CA CYS A 256 -16.92 3.99 9.38
C CYS A 256 -17.46 2.69 9.99
N VAL A 257 -18.56 2.77 10.73
CA VAL A 257 -19.14 1.63 11.46
C VAL A 257 -19.58 0.51 10.51
N SER A 258 -20.14 0.87 9.35
CA SER A 258 -20.61 -0.10 8.35
C SER A 258 -19.51 -0.72 7.48
N ALA A 259 -18.24 -0.31 7.64
CA ALA A 259 -17.19 -0.76 6.75
C ALA A 259 -16.84 -2.25 6.92
N GLU A 260 -16.83 -2.78 8.14
CA GLU A 260 -16.56 -4.20 8.39
C GLU A 260 -17.72 -5.08 7.88
N GLU A 261 -18.96 -4.68 8.13
CA GLU A 261 -20.15 -5.37 7.59
C GLU A 261 -20.17 -5.36 6.04
N ALA A 262 -19.74 -4.25 5.43
CA ALA A 262 -19.59 -4.16 3.99
C ALA A 262 -18.52 -5.11 3.44
N VAL A 263 -17.38 -5.25 4.14
CA VAL A 263 -16.34 -6.23 3.80
C VAL A 263 -16.89 -7.65 3.89
N GLU A 264 -17.57 -7.99 4.98
CA GLU A 264 -18.24 -9.28 5.15
C GLU A 264 -19.17 -9.57 3.98
N LYS A 265 -20.04 -8.62 3.65
CA LYS A 265 -21.03 -8.76 2.58
C LYS A 265 -20.40 -8.92 1.20
N LEU A 266 -19.31 -8.21 0.90
CA LEU A 266 -18.61 -8.33 -0.39
C LEU A 266 -17.95 -9.71 -0.53
N LEU A 267 -17.34 -10.22 0.54
CA LEU A 267 -16.65 -11.51 0.53
C LEU A 267 -17.62 -12.70 0.56
N THR A 268 -18.62 -12.67 1.45
CA THR A 268 -19.61 -13.75 1.62
C THR A 268 -20.67 -13.82 0.50
N SER A 269 -20.76 -12.76 -0.33
CA SER A 269 -21.58 -12.77 -1.56
C SER A 269 -20.86 -13.28 -2.80
N THR A 270 -19.63 -13.81 -2.65
CA THR A 270 -18.82 -14.32 -3.76
C THR A 270 -18.52 -15.79 -3.50
N PHE A 271 -18.65 -16.63 -4.52
CA PHE A 271 -18.67 -18.09 -4.40
C PHE A 271 -17.74 -18.73 -5.41
N GLY A 272 -17.29 -19.95 -5.14
CA GLY A 272 -16.49 -20.75 -6.07
C GLY A 272 -15.29 -20.00 -6.63
N ASP A 273 -15.05 -20.13 -7.93
CA ASP A 273 -13.88 -19.56 -8.60
C ASP A 273 -13.86 -18.03 -8.58
N ASP A 274 -15.03 -17.38 -8.55
CA ASP A 274 -15.12 -15.91 -8.45
C ASP A 274 -14.52 -15.44 -7.12
N LEU A 275 -14.68 -16.22 -6.04
CA LEU A 275 -14.09 -15.92 -4.75
C LEU A 275 -12.57 -16.13 -4.79
N SER A 276 -12.11 -17.20 -5.41
CA SER A 276 -10.68 -17.48 -5.60
C SER A 276 -10.01 -16.38 -6.44
N GLU A 277 -10.66 -15.93 -7.52
CA GLU A 277 -10.21 -14.81 -8.34
C GLU A 277 -10.20 -13.50 -7.54
N LEU A 278 -11.27 -13.20 -6.78
CA LEU A 278 -11.34 -12.01 -5.94
C LEU A 278 -10.16 -11.93 -4.96
N LYS A 279 -9.88 -13.02 -4.24
CA LYS A 279 -8.77 -13.08 -3.27
C LYS A 279 -7.42 -12.94 -3.96
N SER A 280 -7.22 -13.57 -5.12
CA SER A 280 -5.96 -13.42 -5.88
C SER A 280 -5.77 -12.05 -6.52
N MET A 281 -6.85 -11.39 -6.95
CA MET A 281 -6.80 -10.01 -7.42
C MET A 281 -6.36 -9.06 -6.30
N GLN A 282 -6.91 -9.22 -5.08
CA GLN A 282 -6.51 -8.42 -3.91
C GLN A 282 -5.02 -8.57 -3.60
N ASP A 283 -4.49 -9.79 -3.62
CA ASP A 283 -3.06 -10.01 -3.35
C ASP A 283 -2.14 -9.42 -4.43
N SER A 284 -2.64 -9.25 -5.66
CA SER A 284 -1.86 -8.80 -6.82
C SER A 284 -1.91 -7.29 -7.07
N LEU A 285 -2.59 -6.51 -6.22
CA LEU A 285 -2.76 -5.07 -6.43
C LEU A 285 -1.45 -4.26 -6.37
N GLY A 286 -0.40 -4.83 -5.79
CA GLY A 286 0.90 -4.16 -5.71
C GLY A 286 0.99 -3.10 -4.63
N ASP A 287 0.18 -3.22 -3.59
CA ASP A 287 0.33 -2.43 -2.40
C ASP A 287 0.13 -3.27 -1.13
N ILE A 288 0.18 -2.58 0.01
CA ILE A 288 0.22 -3.18 1.33
C ILE A 288 -1.15 -3.73 1.74
N GLN A 289 -2.20 -3.39 0.99
CA GLN A 289 -3.58 -3.78 1.28
C GLN A 289 -3.86 -5.17 0.71
N SER A 290 -3.32 -6.20 1.36
CA SER A 290 -3.54 -7.60 1.02
C SER A 290 -4.76 -8.20 1.74
N THR A 291 -5.28 -9.32 1.23
CA THR A 291 -6.36 -10.07 1.89
C THR A 291 -5.95 -10.48 3.31
N HIS A 292 -4.70 -10.87 3.51
CA HIS A 292 -4.18 -11.20 4.84
C HIS A 292 -4.23 -10.02 5.81
N LYS A 293 -3.80 -8.83 5.37
CA LYS A 293 -3.92 -7.62 6.19
C LYS A 293 -5.38 -7.29 6.50
N LEU A 294 -6.25 -7.35 5.50
CA LEU A 294 -7.68 -7.09 5.66
C LEU A 294 -8.27 -7.95 6.79
N ILE A 295 -8.08 -9.27 6.70
CA ILE A 295 -8.76 -10.22 7.58
C ILE A 295 -8.14 -10.28 8.97
N PHE A 296 -6.80 -10.27 9.08
CA PHE A 296 -6.13 -10.50 10.37
C PHE A 296 -5.67 -9.23 11.08
N GLN A 297 -5.57 -8.09 10.39
CA GLN A 297 -5.09 -6.84 10.97
C GLN A 297 -6.14 -5.72 10.95
N ASP A 298 -6.86 -5.54 9.85
CA ASP A 298 -7.79 -4.40 9.69
C ASP A 298 -9.17 -4.67 10.30
N LEU A 299 -9.70 -5.91 10.20
CA LEU A 299 -10.95 -6.30 10.85
C LEU A 299 -10.78 -6.40 12.37
N THR A 300 -11.59 -5.64 13.12
CA THR A 300 -11.56 -5.64 14.58
C THR A 300 -12.58 -6.57 15.20
N ASP A 301 -13.72 -6.82 14.53
CA ASP A 301 -14.73 -7.76 14.99
C ASP A 301 -14.34 -9.22 14.66
N GLU A 302 -14.06 -10.00 15.70
CA GLU A 302 -13.70 -11.41 15.60
C GLU A 302 -14.84 -12.27 15.04
N ALA A 303 -16.10 -11.93 15.33
CA ALA A 303 -17.24 -12.68 14.82
C ALA A 303 -17.43 -12.45 13.31
N ILE A 304 -17.21 -11.23 12.81
CA ILE A 304 -17.18 -10.94 11.36
C ILE A 304 -16.06 -11.75 10.69
N ARG A 305 -14.86 -11.72 11.29
CA ARG A 305 -13.69 -12.45 10.78
C ARG A 305 -13.95 -13.94 10.65
N GLU A 306 -14.47 -14.59 11.68
CA GLU A 306 -14.73 -16.04 11.65
C GLU A 306 -15.84 -16.39 10.65
N ARG A 307 -16.89 -15.58 10.48
CA ARG A 307 -17.89 -15.82 9.43
C ARG A 307 -17.30 -15.76 8.02
N ILE A 308 -16.36 -14.86 7.77
CA ILE A 308 -15.65 -14.79 6.48
C ILE A 308 -14.76 -16.03 6.27
N LEU A 309 -14.04 -16.45 7.31
CA LEU A 309 -13.16 -17.63 7.24
C LEU A 309 -13.96 -18.93 7.07
N ASP A 310 -15.09 -19.07 7.75
CA ASP A 310 -16.02 -20.20 7.59
C ASP A 310 -16.56 -20.26 6.16
N HIS A 311 -16.91 -19.10 5.59
CA HIS A 311 -17.33 -19.01 4.18
C HIS A 311 -16.21 -19.43 3.23
N PHE A 312 -14.97 -18.97 3.45
CA PHE A 312 -13.82 -19.36 2.63
C PHE A 312 -13.56 -20.86 2.71
N LEU A 313 -13.65 -21.45 3.90
CA LEU A 313 -13.50 -22.88 4.12
C LEU A 313 -14.61 -23.67 3.41
N ALA A 314 -15.87 -23.27 3.57
CA ALA A 314 -17.00 -23.95 2.94
C ALA A 314 -16.87 -23.96 1.41
N GLU A 315 -16.62 -22.80 0.80
CA GLU A 315 -16.43 -22.69 -0.65
C GLU A 315 -15.21 -23.47 -1.13
N GLY A 316 -14.12 -23.42 -0.36
CA GLY A 316 -12.90 -24.12 -0.74
C GLY A 316 -13.02 -25.65 -0.66
N LEU A 317 -13.72 -26.18 0.35
CA LEU A 317 -14.02 -27.61 0.45
C LEU A 317 -14.87 -28.08 -0.74
N VAL A 318 -15.87 -27.30 -1.15
CA VAL A 318 -16.69 -27.60 -2.33
C VAL A 318 -15.83 -27.67 -3.59
N GLN A 319 -14.92 -26.72 -3.80
CA GLN A 319 -14.01 -26.75 -4.95
C GLN A 319 -13.04 -27.94 -4.92
N VAL A 320 -12.43 -28.23 -3.78
CA VAL A 320 -11.51 -29.36 -3.63
C VAL A 320 -12.24 -30.68 -3.91
N ALA A 321 -13.44 -30.86 -3.36
CA ALA A 321 -14.27 -32.03 -3.61
C ALA A 321 -14.63 -32.15 -5.10
N HIS A 322 -15.05 -31.05 -5.73
CA HIS A 322 -15.35 -31.01 -7.15
C HIS A 322 -14.16 -31.45 -8.01
N ARG A 323 -12.98 -30.87 -7.78
CA ARG A 323 -11.76 -31.24 -8.52
C ARG A 323 -11.34 -32.68 -8.29
N THR A 324 -11.45 -33.17 -7.06
CA THR A 324 -11.07 -34.55 -6.69
C THR A 324 -11.98 -35.57 -7.40
N LEU A 325 -13.29 -35.32 -7.41
CA LEU A 325 -14.25 -36.13 -8.15
C LEU A 325 -13.96 -36.09 -9.65
N MET A 326 -13.67 -34.91 -10.20
CA MET A 326 -13.32 -34.74 -11.61
C MET A 326 -11.97 -35.36 -11.99
N ALA A 327 -11.02 -35.47 -11.07
CA ALA A 327 -9.77 -36.19 -11.31
C ALA A 327 -9.98 -37.71 -11.40
N SER A 328 -11.03 -38.25 -10.77
CA SER A 328 -11.32 -39.68 -10.78
C SER A 328 -11.84 -40.17 -12.14
N GLY A 329 -11.06 -41.02 -12.80
CA GLY A 329 -11.45 -41.66 -14.07
C GLY A 329 -12.72 -42.51 -13.95
N HIS A 330 -12.91 -43.19 -12.81
CA HIS A 330 -14.11 -43.99 -12.55
C HIS A 330 -15.37 -43.11 -12.44
N PHE A 331 -15.27 -41.99 -11.72
CA PHE A 331 -16.37 -41.05 -11.57
C PHE A 331 -16.75 -40.43 -12.91
N LYS A 332 -15.76 -39.97 -13.70
CA LYS A 332 -15.96 -39.50 -15.07
C LYS A 332 -16.67 -40.54 -15.95
N TYR A 333 -16.27 -41.81 -15.86
CA TYR A 333 -16.91 -42.90 -16.59
C TYR A 333 -18.39 -43.08 -16.19
N ILE A 334 -18.72 -43.06 -14.89
CA ILE A 334 -20.09 -43.16 -14.39
C ILE A 334 -20.95 -41.99 -14.86
N ILE A 335 -20.45 -40.75 -14.74
CA ILE A 335 -21.17 -39.56 -15.21
C ILE A 335 -21.43 -39.67 -16.71
N GLY A 336 -20.42 -40.04 -17.50
CA GLY A 336 -20.58 -40.23 -18.95
C GLY A 336 -21.58 -41.34 -19.32
N LEU A 337 -21.67 -42.42 -18.54
CA LEU A 337 -22.73 -43.42 -18.69
C LEU A 337 -24.11 -42.83 -18.36
N GLY A 338 -24.20 -42.05 -17.29
CA GLY A 338 -25.42 -41.37 -16.87
C GLY A 338 -25.92 -40.37 -17.91
N GLU A 339 -25.02 -39.61 -18.54
CA GLU A 339 -25.35 -38.67 -19.61
C GLU A 339 -25.90 -39.40 -20.83
N LYS A 340 -25.22 -40.47 -21.28
CA LYS A 340 -25.69 -41.32 -22.39
C LYS A 340 -27.06 -41.91 -22.13
N ARG A 341 -27.37 -42.24 -20.87
CA ARG A 341 -28.65 -42.81 -20.44
C ARG A 341 -29.67 -41.78 -19.96
N ARG A 342 -29.34 -40.48 -20.01
CA ARG A 342 -30.16 -39.36 -19.49
C ARG A 342 -30.65 -39.58 -18.05
N CYS A 343 -29.82 -40.21 -17.22
CA CYS A 343 -30.15 -40.58 -15.84
C CYS A 343 -29.20 -39.97 -14.81
N VAL A 344 -28.45 -38.91 -15.17
CA VAL A 344 -27.67 -38.14 -14.20
C VAL A 344 -28.65 -37.45 -13.23
N PRO A 345 -28.53 -37.69 -11.91
CA PRO A 345 -29.31 -36.97 -10.91
C PRO A 345 -29.21 -35.46 -11.12
N GLU A 346 -30.31 -34.74 -10.89
CA GLU A 346 -30.34 -33.29 -11.09
C GLU A 346 -29.25 -32.58 -10.29
N GLN A 347 -29.00 -33.06 -9.08
CA GLN A 347 -27.95 -32.58 -8.18
C GLN A 347 -26.55 -32.74 -8.74
N LEU A 348 -26.32 -33.61 -9.72
CA LEU A 348 -25.01 -33.85 -10.37
C LEU A 348 -24.94 -33.25 -11.77
N ARG A 349 -26.00 -32.60 -12.28
CA ARG A 349 -26.00 -32.02 -13.64
C ARG A 349 -25.02 -30.86 -13.79
N PHE A 350 -24.69 -30.16 -12.70
CA PHE A 350 -23.67 -29.11 -12.72
C PHE A 350 -22.32 -29.63 -13.22
N LEU A 351 -22.01 -30.91 -12.94
CA LEU A 351 -20.78 -31.59 -13.35
C LEU A 351 -20.70 -31.88 -14.86
N CYS A 352 -21.85 -32.01 -15.52
CA CYS A 352 -21.97 -32.37 -16.95
C CYS A 352 -21.76 -31.16 -17.87
N GLN A 353 -21.97 -29.95 -17.36
CA GLN A 353 -21.84 -28.70 -18.12
C GLN A 353 -20.37 -28.36 -18.45
N SER A 354 -19.42 -28.84 -17.67
CA SER A 354 -17.98 -28.64 -17.89
C SER A 354 -17.42 -29.39 -19.10
N ALA A 355 -18.10 -30.46 -19.56
CA ALA A 355 -17.61 -31.33 -20.62
C ALA A 355 -18.01 -30.89 -22.05
N GLN A 356 -18.95 -29.95 -22.20
CA GLN A 356 -19.52 -29.58 -23.50
C GLN A 356 -18.91 -28.33 -24.16
N ASN A 357 -18.04 -27.57 -23.48
CA ASN A 357 -17.47 -26.34 -24.05
C ASN A 357 -16.11 -26.57 -24.72
N GLY A 358 -16.12 -27.33 -25.81
CA GLY A 358 -15.16 -27.14 -26.90
C GLY A 358 -15.81 -26.25 -27.95
N GLU A 359 -15.26 -25.06 -28.19
CA GLU A 359 -15.66 -24.12 -29.26
C GLU A 359 -17.08 -23.52 -29.20
N VAL A 360 -17.34 -22.53 -28.34
CA VAL A 360 -18.30 -21.43 -28.63
C VAL A 360 -17.85 -20.13 -27.95
N GLU A 361 -17.96 -19.04 -28.68
CA GLU A 361 -17.71 -17.62 -28.36
C GLU A 361 -17.83 -17.21 -26.89
N ALA A 362 -16.92 -16.30 -26.51
CA ALA A 362 -16.83 -15.57 -25.24
C ALA A 362 -18.19 -15.04 -24.74
N LYS A 363 -18.90 -15.85 -23.96
CA LYS A 363 -19.91 -15.38 -23.01
C LYS A 363 -19.22 -15.16 -21.66
N ALA A 364 -19.55 -14.02 -21.05
CA ALA A 364 -19.06 -13.59 -19.75
C ALA A 364 -19.12 -14.74 -18.72
N TYR A 365 -17.97 -14.99 -18.11
CA TYR A 365 -17.72 -15.99 -17.08
C TYR A 365 -18.74 -15.85 -15.94
N SER A 366 -19.41 -16.95 -15.59
CA SER A 366 -20.52 -16.96 -14.61
C SER A 366 -20.20 -17.77 -13.34
N GLY A 367 -18.93 -17.83 -12.93
CA GLY A 367 -18.53 -18.46 -11.65
C GLY A 367 -18.92 -19.92 -11.49
N ARG A 368 -19.13 -20.67 -12.58
CA ARG A 368 -19.50 -22.09 -12.53
C ARG A 368 -18.38 -22.95 -13.08
N LEU A 369 -17.76 -23.70 -12.16
CA LEU A 369 -17.12 -25.01 -12.32
C LEU A 369 -15.59 -25.01 -12.54
N CYS A 370 -14.87 -25.23 -11.45
CA CYS A 370 -13.42 -25.31 -11.42
C CYS A 370 -12.90 -26.59 -12.12
N GLY A 371 -12.26 -26.42 -13.28
CA GLY A 371 -11.54 -27.47 -14.01
C GLY A 371 -10.01 -27.46 -13.81
N HIS A 372 -9.49 -26.55 -12.98
CA HIS A 372 -8.05 -26.33 -12.78
C HIS A 372 -7.69 -26.19 -11.30
N ALA A 373 -6.46 -26.54 -10.91
CA ALA A 373 -5.99 -26.30 -9.55
C ALA A 373 -5.47 -24.87 -9.43
N TRP A 374 -6.00 -24.12 -8.47
CA TRP A 374 -5.42 -22.83 -8.10
C TRP A 374 -4.10 -23.06 -7.36
N LEU A 375 -3.08 -22.25 -7.66
CA LEU A 375 -1.74 -22.34 -7.08
C LEU A 375 -1.38 -21.01 -6.40
N LYS A 376 -0.80 -21.04 -5.20
CA LYS A 376 -0.07 -19.92 -4.60
C LYS A 376 1.39 -20.27 -4.48
N ILE A 377 2.26 -19.34 -4.88
CA ILE A 377 3.70 -19.47 -4.78
C ILE A 377 4.15 -18.52 -3.67
N LEU A 378 4.58 -19.08 -2.55
CA LEU A 378 5.16 -18.31 -1.46
C LEU A 378 6.67 -18.33 -1.60
N THR A 379 7.30 -17.15 -1.53
CA THR A 379 8.75 -17.01 -1.62
C THR A 379 9.28 -16.23 -0.45
N ASP A 380 10.36 -16.70 0.16
CA ASP A 380 11.18 -15.81 0.96
C ASP A 380 11.85 -14.73 0.09
N MET A 381 12.31 -13.65 0.72
CA MET A 381 12.94 -12.53 0.03
C MET A 381 14.46 -12.58 0.02
N ASP A 382 15.09 -12.59 1.19
CA ASP A 382 16.53 -12.39 1.32
C ASP A 382 17.21 -13.76 1.16
N ASP A 383 18.27 -13.86 0.36
CA ASP A 383 18.94 -15.13 -0.04
C ASP A 383 18.06 -16.16 -0.78
N THR A 384 16.81 -15.81 -1.11
CA THR A 384 15.91 -16.59 -1.99
C THR A 384 15.61 -15.85 -3.29
N LEU A 385 14.94 -14.70 -3.21
CA LEU A 385 14.63 -13.88 -4.39
C LEU A 385 15.82 -12.97 -4.77
N VAL A 386 16.45 -12.37 -3.75
CA VAL A 386 17.58 -11.45 -3.90
C VAL A 386 18.69 -11.78 -2.91
N SER A 387 19.94 -11.67 -3.34
CA SER A 387 21.09 -11.88 -2.45
C SER A 387 21.15 -10.83 -1.33
N SER A 388 21.39 -11.28 -0.10
CA SER A 388 21.67 -10.46 1.08
C SER A 388 23.09 -9.88 1.07
N GLY A 389 24.01 -10.50 0.31
CA GLY A 389 25.44 -10.20 0.31
C GLY A 389 26.14 -10.58 1.62
N GLY A 390 25.67 -11.61 2.32
CA GLY A 390 26.24 -12.13 3.57
C GLY A 390 26.12 -11.17 4.75
N ARG A 391 25.11 -10.29 4.74
CA ARG A 391 24.85 -9.36 5.83
C ARG A 391 23.80 -9.93 6.78
N PHE A 392 24.26 -10.30 7.97
CA PHE A 392 23.38 -10.61 9.10
C PHE A 392 22.41 -9.43 9.36
N PRO A 393 21.11 -9.69 9.58
CA PRO A 393 20.45 -10.99 9.73
C PRO A 393 19.83 -11.57 8.46
N ALA A 394 19.99 -10.89 7.32
CA ALA A 394 19.25 -11.19 6.10
C ALA A 394 19.69 -12.50 5.43
N GLY A 395 20.94 -12.92 5.62
CA GLY A 395 21.45 -14.17 5.06
C GLY A 395 22.98 -14.29 5.08
N ILE A 396 23.50 -15.39 4.53
CA ILE A 396 24.92 -15.77 4.54
C ILE A 396 25.57 -15.76 3.15
N ASP A 397 24.79 -15.63 2.08
CA ASP A 397 25.32 -15.74 0.72
C ASP A 397 26.16 -14.52 0.32
N THR A 398 27.47 -14.74 0.14
CA THR A 398 28.45 -13.72 -0.25
C THR A 398 28.81 -13.77 -1.74
N ARG A 399 28.27 -14.72 -2.52
CA ARG A 399 28.67 -14.95 -3.92
C ARG A 399 28.17 -13.86 -4.87
N TYR A 400 27.02 -13.27 -4.56
CA TYR A 400 26.38 -12.22 -5.35
C TYR A 400 26.41 -10.89 -4.62
N VAL A 401 26.48 -9.80 -5.37
CA VAL A 401 26.36 -8.45 -4.82
C VAL A 401 24.99 -8.31 -4.14
N ARG A 402 24.98 -7.67 -2.98
CA ARG A 402 23.77 -7.39 -2.22
C ARG A 402 22.67 -6.76 -3.08
N HIS A 403 21.45 -7.25 -2.92
CA HIS A 403 20.23 -6.85 -3.64
C HIS A 403 20.23 -7.19 -5.13
N THR A 404 21.12 -8.09 -5.58
CA THR A 404 21.04 -8.67 -6.92
C THR A 404 20.03 -9.82 -6.90
N PRO A 405 19.04 -9.86 -7.80
CA PRO A 405 18.21 -11.04 -7.98
C PRO A 405 19.04 -12.23 -8.45
N TYR A 406 18.73 -13.42 -7.96
CA TYR A 406 19.43 -14.62 -8.38
C TYR A 406 19.22 -14.92 -9.88
N PRO A 407 20.26 -15.37 -10.62
CA PRO A 407 20.11 -15.68 -12.03
C PRO A 407 19.00 -16.71 -12.26
N GLY A 408 18.08 -16.39 -13.19
CA GLY A 408 16.97 -17.26 -13.56
C GLY A 408 15.78 -17.27 -12.59
N VAL A 409 15.85 -16.60 -11.44
CA VAL A 409 14.79 -16.69 -10.41
C VAL A 409 13.43 -16.14 -10.90
N THR A 410 13.42 -15.04 -11.65
CA THR A 410 12.19 -14.45 -12.20
C THR A 410 11.59 -15.31 -13.31
N ALA A 411 12.44 -15.94 -14.14
CA ALA A 411 11.99 -16.90 -15.13
C ALA A 411 11.40 -18.14 -14.46
N PHE A 412 12.05 -18.68 -13.43
CA PHE A 412 11.55 -19.80 -12.64
C PHE A 412 10.16 -19.53 -12.07
N TYR A 413 9.93 -18.37 -11.44
CA TYR A 413 8.61 -18.01 -10.93
C TYR A 413 7.55 -17.89 -12.02
N ARG A 414 7.92 -17.37 -13.20
CA ARG A 414 7.00 -17.26 -14.34
C ARG A 414 6.60 -18.64 -14.86
N GLU A 415 7.56 -19.54 -15.03
CA GLU A 415 7.30 -20.91 -15.50
C GLU A 415 6.49 -21.70 -14.45
N LEU A 416 6.82 -21.55 -13.16
CA LEU A 416 6.10 -22.22 -12.07
C LEU A 416 4.65 -21.77 -11.97
N GLN A 417 4.35 -20.50 -12.22
CA GLN A 417 2.96 -20.01 -12.26
C GLN A 417 2.18 -20.56 -13.47
N GLY A 418 2.87 -20.92 -14.56
CA GLY A 418 2.22 -21.46 -15.77
C GLY A 418 1.49 -20.42 -16.64
N GLY A 419 1.76 -19.12 -16.45
CA GLY A 419 1.10 -18.02 -17.17
C GLY A 419 -0.14 -17.45 -16.48
N GLY A 420 -0.91 -16.62 -17.18
CA GLY A 420 -2.14 -15.97 -16.67
C GLY A 420 -1.95 -14.51 -16.22
N ASN A 421 -3.07 -13.76 -16.19
CA ASN A 421 -3.07 -12.32 -15.87
C ASN A 421 -3.13 -12.02 -14.36
N VAL A 422 -3.49 -13.01 -13.54
CA VAL A 422 -3.62 -12.84 -12.09
C VAL A 422 -2.36 -13.40 -11.41
N GLY A 423 -1.69 -12.55 -10.64
CA GLY A 423 -0.52 -12.93 -9.87
C GLY A 423 -0.85 -13.91 -8.76
N GLN A 424 0.00 -14.92 -8.59
CA GLN A 424 -0.12 -15.86 -7.49
C GLN A 424 1.14 -15.91 -6.61
N LEU A 425 2.06 -14.98 -6.84
CA LEU A 425 3.31 -14.86 -6.11
C LEU A 425 3.12 -14.03 -4.84
N ILE A 426 3.56 -14.57 -3.71
CA ILE A 426 3.47 -13.94 -2.39
C ILE A 426 4.86 -13.94 -1.78
N ALA A 427 5.39 -12.76 -1.49
CA ALA A 427 6.63 -12.62 -0.76
C ALA A 427 6.35 -12.71 0.75
N LEU A 428 7.10 -13.55 1.43
CA LEU A 428 7.08 -13.73 2.87
C LEU A 428 8.34 -13.10 3.45
N SER A 429 8.17 -12.13 4.34
CA SER A 429 9.28 -11.36 4.89
C SER A 429 9.19 -11.31 6.41
N ALA A 430 10.27 -11.72 7.09
CA ALA A 430 10.40 -11.59 8.54
C ALA A 430 10.54 -10.13 9.01
N ARG A 431 10.73 -9.17 8.10
CA ARG A 431 10.92 -7.75 8.45
C ARG A 431 9.65 -7.19 9.11
N PRO A 432 9.81 -6.44 10.23
CA PRO A 432 8.69 -5.90 10.97
C PRO A 432 7.90 -4.91 10.10
N HIS A 433 6.58 -5.01 10.16
CA HIS A 433 5.70 -3.90 9.81
C HIS A 433 6.10 -2.67 10.63
N ILE A 434 6.26 -1.48 10.03
CA ILE A 434 6.49 -0.25 10.80
C ILE A 434 5.28 0.66 10.67
N VAL A 435 4.96 1.38 11.75
CA VAL A 435 3.94 2.43 11.76
C VAL A 435 4.13 3.37 10.56
N ASN A 436 3.08 3.50 9.74
CA ASN A 436 3.01 4.25 8.48
C ASN A 436 3.57 3.56 7.21
N ASP A 437 3.63 2.23 7.18
CA ASP A 437 3.76 1.50 5.92
C ASP A 437 5.09 1.78 5.16
N ILE A 438 6.11 2.30 5.86
CA ILE A 438 7.33 2.83 5.25
C ILE A 438 8.22 1.69 4.73
N MET A 439 8.39 0.62 5.52
CA MET A 439 9.27 -0.49 5.15
C MET A 439 8.68 -1.30 4.00
N GLU A 440 7.37 -1.50 4.04
CA GLU A 440 6.59 -2.25 3.07
C GLU A 440 6.60 -1.53 1.72
N ARG A 441 6.47 -0.20 1.68
CA ARG A 441 6.68 0.59 0.45
C ARG A 441 8.08 0.40 -0.13
N GLY A 442 9.09 0.26 0.74
CA GLY A 442 10.44 -0.06 0.33
C GLY A 442 10.55 -1.43 -0.35
N VAL A 443 9.77 -2.42 0.12
CA VAL A 443 9.68 -3.76 -0.48
C VAL A 443 8.95 -3.72 -1.83
N PHE A 444 7.79 -3.08 -1.92
CA PHE A 444 7.06 -2.92 -3.20
C PHE A 444 7.90 -2.21 -4.26
N LYS A 445 8.66 -1.18 -3.87
CA LYS A 445 9.61 -0.53 -4.79
C LYS A 445 10.68 -1.49 -5.31
N LYS A 446 11.12 -2.48 -4.53
CA LYS A 446 12.02 -3.52 -5.02
C LYS A 446 11.32 -4.41 -6.04
N PHE A 447 10.05 -4.78 -5.80
CA PHE A 447 9.27 -5.55 -6.78
C PHE A 447 9.06 -4.79 -8.09
N GLU A 448 8.76 -3.48 -8.03
CA GLU A 448 8.70 -2.62 -9.22
C GLU A 448 10.03 -2.65 -10.00
N ILE A 449 11.17 -2.57 -9.32
CA ILE A 449 12.49 -2.66 -9.95
C ILE A 449 12.71 -4.05 -10.57
N LEU A 450 12.31 -5.13 -9.89
CA LEU A 450 12.42 -6.49 -10.41
C LEU A 450 11.53 -6.71 -11.63
N GLN A 451 10.33 -6.14 -11.64
CA GLN A 451 9.42 -6.21 -12.78
C GLN A 451 9.96 -5.40 -13.97
N ALA A 452 10.41 -4.17 -13.73
CA ALA A 452 10.90 -3.29 -14.79
C ALA A 452 12.24 -3.74 -15.39
N ASN A 453 13.18 -4.21 -14.56
CA ASN A 453 14.56 -4.43 -14.98
C ASN A 453 14.98 -5.91 -15.06
N HIS A 454 14.24 -6.81 -14.41
CA HIS A 454 14.64 -8.22 -14.24
C HIS A 454 13.56 -9.22 -14.68
N GLY A 455 12.46 -8.74 -15.28
CA GLY A 455 11.45 -9.59 -15.90
C GLY A 455 10.57 -10.37 -14.92
N LEU A 456 10.40 -9.89 -13.68
CA LEU A 456 9.40 -10.44 -12.77
C LEU A 456 8.00 -10.29 -13.40
N HIS A 457 7.31 -11.40 -13.62
CA HIS A 457 6.10 -11.45 -14.46
C HIS A 457 4.86 -10.87 -13.79
N THR A 458 4.81 -10.85 -12.46
CA THR A 458 3.68 -10.33 -11.69
C THR A 458 4.15 -9.54 -10.48
N MET A 459 3.32 -8.63 -10.01
CA MET A 459 3.53 -7.96 -8.74
C MET A 459 3.22 -8.93 -7.59
N PRO A 460 4.18 -9.18 -6.67
CA PRO A 460 3.93 -10.05 -5.53
C PRO A 460 3.04 -9.39 -4.47
N GLY A 461 2.18 -10.19 -3.83
CA GLY A 461 1.64 -9.84 -2.52
C GLY A 461 2.73 -9.89 -1.45
N LEU A 462 2.49 -9.26 -0.29
CA LEU A 462 3.48 -9.22 0.79
C LEU A 462 2.86 -9.66 2.13
N LEU A 463 3.47 -10.68 2.73
CA LEU A 463 3.27 -11.09 4.11
C LEU A 463 4.46 -10.62 4.94
N THR A 464 4.18 -9.88 6.00
CA THR A 464 5.19 -9.15 6.77
C THR A 464 5.23 -9.65 8.22
N GLY A 465 6.39 -9.49 8.85
CA GLY A 465 6.59 -9.76 10.27
C GLY A 465 5.96 -8.70 11.18
N SER A 466 6.02 -8.91 12.49
CA SER A 466 5.53 -7.95 13.47
C SER A 466 6.64 -7.10 14.07
N ILE A 467 6.29 -5.89 14.55
CA ILE A 467 7.18 -5.02 15.34
C ILE A 467 7.72 -5.78 16.55
N ASP A 468 6.89 -6.56 17.23
CA ASP A 468 7.29 -7.27 18.45
C ASP A 468 8.34 -8.34 18.16
N ALA A 469 8.21 -9.07 17.06
CA ALA A 469 9.22 -10.05 16.65
C ALA A 469 10.52 -9.34 16.23
N GLY A 470 10.42 -8.26 15.47
CA GLY A 470 11.57 -7.45 15.06
C GLY A 470 12.29 -6.77 16.23
N SER A 471 11.55 -6.27 17.22
CA SER A 471 12.13 -5.60 18.40
C SER A 471 12.79 -6.60 19.33
N ARG A 472 12.20 -7.78 19.56
CA ARG A 472 12.86 -8.89 20.28
C ARG A 472 14.14 -9.32 19.60
N PHE A 473 14.12 -9.45 18.27
CA PHE A 473 15.33 -9.75 17.50
C PHE A 473 16.43 -8.69 17.69
N LEU A 474 16.07 -7.40 17.66
CA LEU A 474 17.05 -6.33 17.86
C LEU A 474 17.56 -6.25 19.31
N LEU A 475 16.67 -6.38 20.30
CA LEU A 475 17.01 -6.30 21.73
C LEU A 475 17.85 -7.48 22.20
N SER A 476 17.65 -8.65 21.61
CA SER A 476 18.44 -9.86 21.87
C SER A 476 19.80 -9.86 21.17
N GLY A 477 20.09 -8.86 20.34
CA GLY A 477 21.31 -8.84 19.53
C GLY A 477 21.33 -9.92 18.43
N GLY A 478 20.17 -10.49 18.10
CA GLY A 478 20.05 -11.59 17.15
C GLY A 478 20.51 -12.94 17.70
N ASP A 479 20.33 -13.17 19.00
CA ASP A 479 20.51 -14.49 19.60
C ASP A 479 19.49 -15.52 19.06
N GLU A 480 19.62 -16.77 19.50
CA GLU A 480 18.74 -17.86 19.06
C GLU A 480 17.25 -17.58 19.36
N ASP A 481 16.94 -16.89 20.46
CA ASP A 481 15.57 -16.61 20.87
C ASP A 481 14.96 -15.50 19.98
N GLY A 482 15.75 -14.48 19.64
CA GLY A 482 15.38 -13.45 18.68
C GLY A 482 15.12 -14.02 17.28
N VAL A 483 15.99 -14.91 16.80
CA VAL A 483 15.82 -15.60 15.50
C VAL A 483 14.60 -16.52 15.53
N ARG A 484 14.38 -17.26 16.63
CA ARG A 484 13.20 -18.10 16.81
C ARG A 484 11.91 -17.30 16.81
N ALA A 485 11.91 -16.11 17.41
CA ALA A 485 10.73 -15.23 17.41
C ALA A 485 10.37 -14.74 15.99
N LEU A 486 11.36 -14.41 15.16
CA LEU A 486 11.14 -14.06 13.75
C LEU A 486 10.58 -15.24 12.96
N GLY A 487 11.19 -16.41 13.13
CA GLY A 487 10.76 -17.64 12.48
C GLY A 487 9.33 -18.06 12.85
N GLN A 488 9.01 -18.02 14.15
CA GLN A 488 7.67 -18.31 14.64
C GLN A 488 6.64 -17.34 14.05
N LYS A 489 6.97 -16.04 13.98
CA LYS A 489 6.05 -15.06 13.40
C LYS A 489 5.85 -15.30 11.90
N LYS A 490 6.91 -15.68 11.17
CA LYS A 490 6.84 -16.05 9.76
C LYS A 490 5.91 -17.26 9.56
N PHE A 491 6.06 -18.29 10.39
CA PHE A 491 5.19 -19.46 10.40
C PHE A 491 3.74 -19.14 10.77
N ASP A 492 3.50 -18.30 11.78
CA ASP A 492 2.14 -17.89 12.15
C ASP A 492 1.45 -17.13 11.00
N SER A 493 2.16 -16.20 10.34
CA SER A 493 1.63 -15.51 9.15
C SER A 493 1.36 -16.48 7.99
N PHE A 494 2.18 -17.52 7.82
CA PHE A 494 1.93 -18.57 6.85
C PHE A 494 0.67 -19.37 7.20
N ARG A 495 0.50 -19.80 8.46
CA ARG A 495 -0.71 -20.51 8.92
C ARG A 495 -1.97 -19.69 8.69
N ASP A 496 -1.92 -18.40 9.03
CA ASP A 496 -3.02 -17.47 8.80
C ASP A 496 -3.32 -17.34 7.30
N PHE A 497 -2.28 -17.27 6.46
CA PHE A 497 -2.43 -17.27 5.01
C PHE A 497 -3.08 -18.56 4.49
N VAL A 498 -2.70 -19.74 4.99
CA VAL A 498 -3.32 -21.03 4.62
C VAL A 498 -4.83 -21.03 4.90
N ARG A 499 -5.27 -20.44 6.02
CA ARG A 499 -6.71 -20.31 6.35
C ARG A 499 -7.49 -19.50 5.31
N LEU A 500 -6.85 -18.59 4.59
CA LEU A 500 -7.51 -17.75 3.57
C LEU A 500 -7.73 -18.50 2.24
N TYR A 501 -6.94 -19.53 1.96
CA TYR A 501 -6.88 -20.19 0.65
C TYR A 501 -6.98 -21.73 0.74
N PRO A 502 -8.01 -22.28 1.41
CA PRO A 502 -8.18 -23.73 1.56
C PRO A 502 -8.33 -24.48 0.23
N GLU A 503 -8.73 -23.79 -0.85
CA GLU A 503 -8.84 -24.36 -2.19
C GLU A 503 -7.56 -24.31 -3.02
N PHE A 504 -6.52 -23.60 -2.58
CA PHE A 504 -5.29 -23.43 -3.34
C PHE A 504 -4.28 -24.52 -2.97
N GLN A 505 -3.55 -25.01 -3.96
CA GLN A 505 -2.29 -25.67 -3.74
C GLN A 505 -1.23 -24.61 -3.43
N MET A 506 -0.32 -24.92 -2.52
CA MET A 506 0.74 -23.99 -2.12
C MET A 506 2.11 -24.60 -2.40
N VAL A 507 3.00 -23.77 -2.92
CA VAL A 507 4.42 -24.09 -3.07
C VAL A 507 5.19 -23.01 -2.33
N PHE A 508 6.00 -23.43 -1.36
CA PHE A 508 6.93 -22.54 -0.67
C PHE A 508 8.34 -22.71 -1.22
N ILE A 509 9.01 -21.57 -1.45
CA ILE A 509 10.39 -21.48 -1.91
C ILE A 509 11.12 -20.58 -0.91
N GLY A 510 12.12 -21.15 -0.24
CA GLY A 510 12.90 -20.47 0.79
C GLY A 510 14.34 -20.93 0.80
N ASP A 511 15.12 -20.33 1.69
CA ASP A 511 16.51 -20.70 1.93
C ASP A 511 16.63 -21.57 3.20
N ASN A 512 17.83 -21.71 3.75
CA ASN A 512 18.07 -22.39 5.02
C ASN A 512 18.14 -21.42 6.22
N GLY A 513 17.82 -20.15 6.02
CA GLY A 513 17.80 -19.08 7.00
C GLY A 513 16.42 -18.85 7.61
N GLN A 514 16.35 -17.97 8.62
CA GLN A 514 15.13 -17.33 9.15
C GLN A 514 13.90 -18.25 9.41
N ALA A 515 14.17 -19.53 9.74
CA ALA A 515 13.19 -20.59 9.99
C ALA A 515 12.34 -21.01 8.77
N ASP A 516 12.85 -20.86 7.56
CA ASP A 516 12.21 -21.29 6.32
C ASP A 516 11.88 -22.78 6.32
N TYR A 517 12.71 -23.62 6.96
CA TYR A 517 12.43 -25.04 7.13
C TYR A 517 11.14 -25.35 7.93
N ALA A 518 10.73 -24.45 8.81
CA ALA A 518 9.51 -24.64 9.62
C ALA A 518 8.22 -24.26 8.86
N VAL A 519 8.35 -23.48 7.78
CA VAL A 519 7.27 -23.05 6.88
C VAL A 519 7.02 -24.12 5.83
#